data_AF-A0A7Y0PKI3-F1
#
_entry.id   AF-A0A7Y0PKI3-F1
#
_cell.length_a   1.000
_cell.length_b   1.000
_cell.length_c   1.000
_cell.angle_alpha   90.00
_cell.angle_beta   90.00
_cell.angle_gamma   90.00
#
_symmetry.space_group_name_H-M   'P 1'
#
loop_
_entity.id
_entity.type
_entity.pdbx_description
1 polymer ?
#
loop_
_entity_poly.entity_id
_entity_poly.type
_entity_poly.pdbx_seq_one_letter_code
_entity_poly.pdbx_strand_id
1 'polypeptide(L)'
;MTEIEETREPEKFILIDCDPLAPRPNRVLKKVLKGTGITSEKEPIFKIFGAWKWDYSEVDDETWNKVIETIEERLDLAYENGWARRVSWYPTSRKYQQSIK
;
A
#
# COMPACT_ATOMS: atom_id res chain seq x y z
N MET A 1 32.09 -7.51 2.63
CA MET A 1 31.59 -6.19 2.20
C MET A 1 30.14 -6.41 1.83
N THR A 2 29.23 -6.20 2.78
CA THR A 2 27.80 -6.17 2.47
C THR A 2 27.56 -4.86 1.75
N GLU A 3 27.25 -4.93 0.46
CA GLU A 3 26.65 -3.81 -0.26
C GLU A 3 25.46 -3.36 0.57
N ILE A 4 25.55 -2.15 1.10
CA ILE A 4 24.41 -1.46 1.68
C ILE A 4 23.57 -1.14 0.45
N GLU A 5 22.61 -2.01 0.12
CA GLU A 5 21.60 -1.70 -0.88
C GLU A 5 21.00 -0.35 -0.46
N GLU A 6 21.33 0.68 -1.23
CA GLU A 6 20.71 1.98 -1.11
C GLU A 6 19.21 1.72 -1.31
N THR A 7 18.44 1.69 -0.22
CA THR A 7 17.00 1.50 -0.29
C THR A 7 16.42 2.74 -0.96
N ARG A 8 16.44 2.74 -2.30
CA ARG A 8 15.78 3.74 -3.12
C ARG A 8 14.31 3.69 -2.75
N GLU A 9 13.75 4.85 -2.44
CA GLU A 9 12.32 4.97 -2.21
C GLU A 9 11.57 4.52 -3.48
N PRO A 10 10.61 3.57 -3.37
CA PRO A 10 9.86 3.07 -4.51
C PRO A 10 9.02 4.17 -5.16
N GLU A 11 8.93 4.16 -6.48
CA GLU A 11 8.15 5.12 -7.26
C GLU A 11 6.65 4.89 -7.11
N LYS A 12 6.24 3.66 -6.81
CA LYS A 12 4.87 3.31 -6.40
C LYS A 12 4.91 2.38 -5.20
N PHE A 13 4.15 2.67 -4.17
CA PHE A 13 4.10 1.81 -2.99
C PHE A 13 2.76 1.81 -2.29
N ILE A 14 2.56 0.76 -1.50
CA ILE A 14 1.52 0.68 -0.47
C ILE A 14 2.21 0.30 0.83
N LEU A 15 1.87 1.01 1.90
CA LEU A 15 2.28 0.75 3.27
C LEU A 15 1.04 0.57 4.12
N ILE A 16 1.03 -0.53 4.87
CA ILE A 16 -0.02 -0.84 5.84
C ILE A 16 0.64 -1.16 7.17
N ASP A 17 0.19 -0.48 8.21
CA ASP A 17 0.56 -0.72 9.59
C ASP A 17 -0.65 -1.19 10.39
N CYS A 18 -0.56 -2.38 10.99
CA CYS A 18 -1.62 -3.03 11.75
C CYS A 18 -1.21 -3.21 13.21
N ASP A 19 -2.14 -3.03 14.14
CA ASP A 19 -1.90 -3.31 15.56
C ASP A 19 -1.61 -4.80 15.84
N PRO A 20 -0.93 -5.14 16.95
CA PRO A 20 -0.50 -6.50 17.29
C PRO A 20 -1.61 -7.58 17.37
N LEU A 21 -2.89 -7.20 17.30
CA LEU A 21 -4.06 -8.09 17.34
C LEU A 21 -5.04 -7.89 16.18
N ALA A 22 -4.74 -6.94 15.27
CA ALA A 22 -5.52 -6.72 14.06
C ALA A 22 -5.18 -7.76 12.98
N PRO A 23 -5.95 -7.87 11.88
CA PRO A 23 -5.54 -8.66 10.73
C PRO A 23 -4.14 -8.27 10.27
N ARG A 24 -3.29 -9.25 9.92
CA ARG A 24 -1.94 -8.95 9.44
C ARG A 24 -1.98 -8.08 8.17
N PRO A 25 -0.96 -7.22 7.95
CA PRO A 25 -0.93 -6.30 6.81
C PRO A 25 -1.18 -6.96 5.45
N ASN A 26 -0.62 -8.15 5.20
CA ASN A 26 -0.84 -8.89 3.95
C ASN A 26 -2.30 -9.33 3.74
N ARG A 27 -3.05 -9.60 4.81
CA ARG A 27 -4.49 -9.90 4.72
C ARG A 27 -5.29 -8.65 4.35
N VAL A 28 -4.89 -7.49 4.89
CA VAL A 28 -5.49 -6.19 4.55
C VAL A 28 -5.18 -5.86 3.09
N LEU A 29 -3.91 -5.96 2.67
CA LEU A 29 -3.48 -5.75 1.29
C LEU A 29 -4.26 -6.61 0.30
N LYS A 30 -4.44 -7.91 0.61
CA LYS A 30 -5.23 -8.83 -0.24
C LYS A 30 -6.67 -8.37 -0.42
N LYS A 31 -7.29 -7.78 0.60
CA LYS A 31 -8.64 -7.20 0.48
C LYS A 31 -8.63 -5.91 -0.35
N VAL A 32 -7.67 -5.03 -0.08
CA VAL A 32 -7.51 -3.74 -0.79
C VAL A 32 -7.33 -3.97 -2.30
N LEU A 33 -6.46 -4.90 -2.70
CA LEU A 33 -6.15 -5.17 -4.11
C LEU A 33 -7.11 -6.14 -4.80
N LYS A 34 -8.15 -6.62 -4.10
CA LYS A 34 -9.07 -7.60 -4.69
C LYS A 34 -9.77 -7.03 -5.93
N GLY A 35 -9.55 -7.66 -7.09
CA GLY A 35 -10.20 -7.27 -8.35
C GLY A 35 -9.61 -6.04 -9.04
N THR A 36 -8.47 -5.51 -8.58
CA THR A 36 -7.77 -4.40 -9.25
C THR A 36 -6.86 -4.86 -10.40
N GLY A 37 -6.58 -6.17 -10.49
CA GLY A 37 -5.59 -6.71 -11.42
C GLY A 37 -4.14 -6.59 -10.92
N ILE A 38 -3.89 -5.87 -9.82
CA ILE A 38 -2.59 -5.81 -9.14
C ILE A 38 -2.50 -6.97 -8.14
N THR A 39 -1.39 -7.71 -8.17
CA THR A 39 -1.18 -8.85 -7.25
C THR A 39 -0.89 -8.39 -5.83
N SER A 40 -1.48 -9.08 -4.86
CA SER A 40 -1.11 -8.98 -3.43
C SER A 40 -0.05 -10.01 -3.01
N GLU A 41 0.33 -10.93 -3.90
CA GLU A 41 1.26 -12.02 -3.64
C GLU A 41 2.69 -11.55 -3.94
N LYS A 42 3.21 -10.66 -3.10
CA LYS A 42 4.57 -10.11 -3.17
C LYS A 42 5.17 -9.97 -1.77
N GLU A 43 6.47 -10.21 -1.66
CA GLU A 43 7.21 -9.95 -0.43
C GLU A 43 7.36 -8.43 -0.19
N PRO A 44 7.13 -7.94 1.03
CA PRO A 44 7.33 -6.53 1.35
C PRO A 44 8.82 -6.18 1.35
N ILE A 45 9.17 -5.00 0.82
CA ILE A 45 10.53 -4.44 0.86
C ILE A 45 10.91 -3.94 2.26
N PHE A 46 9.92 -3.77 3.13
CA PHE A 46 10.11 -3.35 4.52
C PHE A 46 9.08 -4.02 5.41
N LYS A 47 9.51 -4.54 6.56
CA LYS A 47 8.65 -5.29 7.50
C LYS A 47 9.12 -5.13 8.94
N ILE A 48 8.44 -4.28 9.71
CA ILE A 48 8.74 -4.03 11.13
C ILE A 48 7.45 -3.92 11.92
N PHE A 49 7.30 -4.69 13.00
CA PHE A 49 6.23 -4.56 14.02
C PHE A 49 4.83 -4.17 13.51
N GLY A 50 4.32 -4.89 12.51
CA GLY A 50 2.99 -4.63 11.94
C GLY A 50 2.97 -3.61 10.80
N ALA A 51 4.03 -2.83 10.58
CA ALA A 51 4.21 -1.92 9.45
C ALA A 51 4.97 -2.61 8.30
N TRP A 52 4.26 -2.87 7.19
CA TRP A 52 4.79 -3.53 6.01
C TRP A 52 4.63 -2.61 4.80
N LYS A 53 5.65 -2.54 3.93
CA LYS A 53 5.65 -1.74 2.69
C LYS A 53 5.96 -2.63 1.49
N TRP A 54 5.20 -2.46 0.42
CA TRP A 54 5.38 -3.16 -0.84
C TRP A 54 5.74 -2.17 -1.94
N ASP A 55 6.69 -2.57 -2.77
CA ASP A 55 7.05 -1.87 -4.01
C ASP A 55 6.14 -2.34 -5.14
N TYR A 56 5.56 -1.38 -5.86
CA TYR A 56 4.74 -1.58 -7.04
C TYR A 56 5.25 -0.76 -8.23
N SER A 57 6.52 -0.35 -8.21
CA SER A 57 7.13 0.45 -9.28
C SER A 57 7.11 -0.27 -10.64
N GLU A 58 6.98 -1.60 -10.65
CA GLU A 58 6.79 -2.40 -11.86
C GLU A 58 5.40 -2.28 -12.49
N VAL A 59 4.40 -1.78 -11.75
CA VAL A 59 3.05 -1.56 -12.27
C VAL A 59 3.08 -0.31 -13.13
N ASP A 60 2.65 -0.44 -14.39
CA ASP A 60 2.60 0.69 -15.30
C ASP A 60 1.62 1.76 -14.85
N ASP A 61 1.86 3.00 -15.27
CA ASP A 61 1.07 4.15 -14.83
C ASP A 61 -0.40 4.05 -15.27
N GLU A 62 -0.69 3.45 -16.43
CA GLU A 62 -2.06 3.31 -16.91
C GLU A 62 -2.86 2.37 -16.00
N THR A 63 -2.30 1.21 -15.66
CA THR A 63 -2.90 0.25 -14.73
C THR A 63 -3.07 0.87 -13.34
N TRP A 64 -2.03 1.52 -12.80
CA TRP A 64 -2.10 2.15 -11.49
C TRP A 64 -3.19 3.23 -11.44
N ASN A 65 -3.21 4.14 -12.42
CA ASN A 65 -4.18 5.24 -12.48
C ASN A 65 -5.63 4.76 -12.62
N LYS A 66 -5.86 3.61 -13.27
CA LYS A 66 -7.22 3.03 -13.39
C LYS A 66 -7.79 2.55 -12.05
N VAL A 67 -6.94 2.18 -11.08
CA VAL A 67 -7.37 1.48 -9.87
C VAL A 67 -7.03 2.19 -8.58
N ILE A 68 -6.18 3.22 -8.63
CA ILE A 68 -5.70 3.91 -7.43
C ILE A 68 -6.83 4.49 -6.59
N GLU A 69 -7.86 5.08 -7.19
CA GLU A 69 -9.03 5.58 -6.43
C GLU A 69 -9.73 4.45 -5.64
N THR A 70 -9.84 3.26 -6.23
CA THR A 70 -10.40 2.10 -5.54
C THR A 70 -9.48 1.60 -4.41
N ILE A 71 -8.15 1.68 -4.60
CA ILE A 71 -7.17 1.31 -3.57
C ILE A 71 -7.25 2.29 -2.39
N GLU A 72 -7.33 3.59 -2.68
CA GLU A 72 -7.46 4.67 -1.71
C GLU A 72 -8.68 4.49 -0.82
N GLU A 73 -9.86 4.39 -1.43
CA GLU A 73 -11.12 4.22 -0.69
C GLU A 73 -11.08 2.97 0.22
N ARG A 74 -10.40 1.90 -0.21
CA ARG A 74 -10.27 0.67 0.57
C ARG A 74 -9.22 0.76 1.67
N LEU A 75 -8.16 1.55 1.49
CA LEU A 75 -7.18 1.83 2.53
C LEU A 75 -7.79 2.72 3.62
N ASP A 76 -8.56 3.73 3.22
CA ASP A 76 -9.33 4.59 4.14
C ASP A 76 -10.33 3.74 4.94
N LEU A 77 -11.12 2.89 4.27
CA LEU A 77 -12.01 1.95 4.96
C LEU A 77 -11.27 0.99 5.90
N ALA A 78 -10.06 0.54 5.54
CA ALA A 78 -9.28 -0.33 6.41
C ALA A 78 -8.82 0.40 7.68
N TYR A 79 -8.48 1.69 7.56
CA TYR A 79 -8.16 2.56 8.69
C TYR A 79 -9.39 2.83 9.56
N GLU A 80 -10.49 3.27 8.97
CA GLU A 80 -11.75 3.61 9.67
C GLU A 80 -12.33 2.42 10.43
N ASN A 81 -12.22 1.20 9.88
CA ASN A 81 -12.69 -0.03 10.53
C ASN A 81 -11.69 -0.61 11.56
N GLY A 82 -10.56 0.07 11.81
CA GLY A 82 -9.53 -0.38 12.75
C GLY A 82 -8.77 -1.62 12.30
N TRP A 83 -8.83 -1.99 11.01
CA TRP A 83 -8.03 -3.10 10.47
C TRP A 83 -6.58 -2.67 10.23
N ALA A 84 -6.36 -1.39 9.97
CA ALA A 84 -5.05 -0.75 9.91
C ALA A 84 -5.00 0.40 10.92
N ARG A 85 -3.90 0.49 11.67
CA ARG A 85 -3.58 1.64 12.51
C ARG A 85 -3.08 2.82 11.67
N ARG A 86 -2.41 2.54 10.56
CA ARG A 86 -1.97 3.54 9.59
C ARG A 86 -1.88 2.94 8.20
N VAL A 87 -2.18 3.76 7.21
CA VAL A 87 -1.99 3.47 5.79
C VAL A 87 -1.22 4.60 5.13
N SER A 88 -0.44 4.29 4.10
CA SER A 88 0.22 5.27 3.25
C SER A 88 0.46 4.65 1.88
N TRP A 89 0.39 5.45 0.83
CA TRP A 89 0.58 4.98 -0.54
C TRP A 89 1.04 6.13 -1.41
N TYR A 90 1.62 5.78 -2.56
CA TYR A 90 2.04 6.75 -3.56
C TYR A 90 2.13 6.04 -4.92
N PRO A 91 1.86 6.72 -6.05
CA PRO A 91 1.22 8.03 -6.16
C PRO A 91 -0.27 7.97 -5.82
N THR A 92 -0.83 9.10 -5.39
CA THR A 92 -2.26 9.27 -5.09
C THR A 92 -3.07 9.64 -6.34
N SER A 93 -4.37 9.40 -6.32
CA SER A 93 -5.28 9.85 -7.38
C SER A 93 -5.38 11.37 -7.43
N ARG A 94 -5.80 11.91 -8.58
CA ARG A 94 -6.09 13.35 -8.72
C ARG A 94 -7.19 13.82 -7.77
N LYS A 95 -8.20 12.97 -7.52
CA LYS A 95 -9.30 13.23 -6.58
C LYS A 95 -8.76 13.42 -5.16
N TYR A 96 -7.91 12.51 -4.70
CA TYR A 96 -7.33 12.54 -3.36
C TYR A 96 -6.38 13.74 -3.16
N GLN A 97 -5.63 14.13 -4.21
CA GLN A 97 -4.79 15.34 -4.16
C GLN A 97 -5.59 16.63 -3.95
N GLN A 98 -6.85 16.67 -4.39
CA GLN A 98 -7.72 17.84 -4.24
C GLN A 98 -8.42 17.87 -2.87
N SER A 99 -8.62 16.73 -2.21
CA SER A 99 -9.27 16.64 -0.90
C SER A 99 -8.37 16.96 0.29
N ILE A 100 -7.04 17.08 0.08
CA ILE A 100 -6.05 17.41 1.13
C ILE A 100 -5.76 18.92 1.18
N LYS A 101 -6.47 19.75 0.39
CA LYS A 101 -6.33 21.22 0.40
C LYS A 101 -7.25 21.91 1.39
#